data_AF-A0A841DFD1-F1
#
_entry.id   AF-A0A841DFD1-F1
#
_cell.length_a   1.000
_cell.length_b   1.000
_cell.length_c   1.000
_cell.angle_alpha   90.00
_cell.angle_beta   90.00
_cell.angle_gamma   90.00
#
_symmetry.space_group_name_H-M   'P 1'
#
loop_
_entity.id
_entity.type
_entity.pdbx_description
1 polymer ?
#
loop_
_entity_poly.entity_id
_entity_poly.type
_entity_poly.pdbx_seq_one_letter_code
_entity_poly.pdbx_strand_id
1 'polypeptide(L)'
;MSVSPPPPPIDRDTLLADYIASREDERSFQTTQVALASLALTTLGLLAGLVGRYVLPNSHQNDIPPGLLVLAPMVPLALFGMFVQAGAQATLRTHYLRDLEQQLAQPTADPAATPSPSFIRIVGALVGLKHGHAIYRAITVMLITIAMSAFIVILILIAINVPGPWAALMTVSYSFTILLLVHLTWSTTAAGLTFYNSARERLQIHTSGATGPDGQLVKYLALPRPVDLQKGLYYLAGFLVALTYGAADRTFGLHLLALIWGWVVLEFLAYQARYQWNDIRGFAGEATHPMATARKRLPDSGGDPIRQSAQVALARVGAALVLALGAPAGTRTALLVGLVAIFVLAVLYEKARADDSVAGVIILVAIGYPLRFCLGLAIAGFDWADGGLVVAAIGAVAFAAVGWSTVGLTWALEAEATPQASRSRHLEFLWRNAGLGPGPTAGPPLARRMRPVAVPNLAQFTACVLGTLLGTEVVRRDWSWLVIAMLAVTAAATLLLIGFGIRKTLTGVVVGCALVSLSGLSVWYSESWRAGWVPLFFGVFTAFYLGFRSQTYAGLSTAPKDMLANAKSLAGAVETWFKQGKPPSQPPQPNTPAAP
;
A
#
# COMPACT_ATOMS: atom_id res chain seq x y z
N MET A 1 -20.31 1.32 38.77
CA MET A 1 -20.04 1.01 37.35
C MET A 1 -21.37 0.72 36.68
N SER A 2 -21.91 1.64 35.89
CA SER A 2 -23.11 1.37 35.10
C SER A 2 -22.72 0.44 33.96
N VAL A 3 -23.17 -0.81 34.04
CA VAL A 3 -23.04 -1.76 32.93
C VAL A 3 -23.85 -1.18 31.78
N SER A 4 -23.18 -0.82 30.69
CA SER A 4 -23.83 -0.39 29.46
C SER A 4 -24.87 -1.45 29.08
N PRO A 5 -26.12 -1.08 28.75
CA PRO A 5 -27.08 -2.05 28.28
C PRO A 5 -26.48 -2.82 27.09
N PRO A 6 -26.71 -4.15 27.01
CA PRO A 6 -26.23 -4.92 25.88
C PRO A 6 -26.75 -4.28 24.58
N PRO A 7 -25.92 -4.23 23.52
CA PRO A 7 -26.36 -3.70 22.24
C PRO A 7 -27.63 -4.43 21.79
N PRO A 8 -28.56 -3.72 21.11
CA PRO A 8 -29.77 -4.35 20.62
C PRO A 8 -29.42 -5.58 19.77
N PRO A 9 -30.21 -6.67 19.87
CA PRO A 9 -29.94 -7.87 19.09
C PRO A 9 -29.89 -7.51 17.61
N ILE A 10 -28.76 -7.82 16.98
CA ILE A 10 -28.58 -7.62 15.54
C ILE A 10 -29.59 -8.55 14.86
N ASP A 11 -30.36 -7.98 13.94
CA ASP A 11 -31.35 -8.72 13.16
C ASP A 11 -30.71 -9.91 12.43
N ARG A 12 -31.40 -11.06 12.44
CA ARG A 12 -30.89 -12.33 11.89
C ARG A 12 -30.63 -12.24 10.40
N ASP A 13 -31.44 -11.49 9.67
CA ASP A 13 -31.23 -11.28 8.22
C ASP A 13 -29.97 -10.45 7.96
N THR A 14 -29.67 -9.49 8.84
CA THR A 14 -28.42 -8.72 8.79
C THR A 14 -27.20 -9.61 9.06
N LEU A 15 -27.26 -10.49 10.06
CA LEU A 15 -26.20 -11.46 10.34
C LEU A 15 -26.00 -12.46 9.18
N LEU A 16 -27.09 -12.90 8.56
CA LEU A 16 -27.02 -13.82 7.41
C LEU A 16 -26.44 -13.14 6.18
N ALA A 17 -26.83 -11.89 5.90
CA ALA A 17 -26.28 -11.10 4.79
C ALA A 17 -24.77 -10.89 4.97
N ASP A 18 -24.32 -10.55 6.18
CA ASP A 18 -22.90 -10.36 6.47
C ASP A 18 -22.10 -11.66 6.41
N TYR A 19 -22.68 -12.78 6.87
CA TYR A 19 -22.07 -14.11 6.72
C TYR A 19 -21.89 -14.50 5.25
N ILE A 20 -22.89 -14.27 4.40
CA ILE A 20 -22.81 -14.55 2.96
C ILE A 20 -21.75 -13.68 2.29
N ALA A 21 -21.73 -12.38 2.59
CA ALA A 21 -20.73 -11.45 2.07
C ALA A 21 -19.30 -11.87 2.47
N SER A 22 -19.10 -12.15 3.76
CA SER A 22 -17.81 -12.57 4.31
C SER A 22 -17.32 -13.90 3.72
N ARG A 23 -18.22 -14.83 3.40
CA ARG A 23 -17.88 -16.13 2.79
C ARG A 23 -17.50 -16.00 1.31
N GLU A 24 -18.16 -15.12 0.56
CA GLU A 24 -17.77 -14.84 -0.83
C GLU A 24 -16.40 -14.13 -0.88
N ASP A 25 -16.13 -13.23 0.06
CA ASP A 25 -14.82 -12.59 0.22
C ASP A 25 -13.72 -13.60 0.57
N GLU A 26 -14.00 -14.60 1.41
CA GLU A 26 -13.05 -15.66 1.76
C GLU A 26 -12.58 -16.47 0.53
N ARG A 27 -13.50 -16.81 -0.40
CA ARG A 27 -13.12 -17.48 -1.66
C ARG A 27 -12.17 -16.64 -2.50
N SER A 28 -12.45 -15.34 -2.59
CA SER A 28 -11.56 -14.40 -3.25
C SER A 28 -10.20 -14.32 -2.56
N PHE A 29 -10.19 -14.43 -1.24
CA PHE A 29 -9.01 -14.25 -0.43
C PHE A 29 -8.03 -15.43 -0.53
N GLN A 30 -8.53 -16.66 -0.50
CA GLN A 30 -7.73 -17.87 -0.71
C GLN A 30 -6.99 -17.84 -2.06
N THR A 31 -7.67 -17.35 -3.09
CA THR A 31 -7.09 -17.08 -4.41
C THR A 31 -5.89 -16.13 -4.34
N THR A 32 -5.99 -15.05 -3.57
CA THR A 32 -4.89 -14.08 -3.38
C THR A 32 -3.71 -14.72 -2.63
N GLN A 33 -3.97 -15.56 -1.61
CA GLN A 33 -2.91 -16.27 -0.89
C GLN A 33 -2.12 -17.21 -1.79
N VAL A 34 -2.80 -17.98 -2.65
CA VAL A 34 -2.13 -18.87 -3.62
C VAL A 34 -1.25 -18.06 -4.57
N ALA A 35 -1.76 -16.94 -5.10
CA ALA A 35 -0.98 -16.08 -6.00
C ALA A 35 0.25 -15.47 -5.32
N LEU A 36 0.13 -15.01 -4.06
CA LEU A 36 1.25 -14.50 -3.27
C LEU A 36 2.30 -15.58 -3.00
N ALA A 37 1.87 -16.80 -2.68
CA ALA A 37 2.77 -17.93 -2.47
C ALA A 37 3.54 -18.29 -3.76
N SER A 38 2.84 -18.36 -4.90
CA SER A 38 3.47 -18.59 -6.21
C SER A 38 4.49 -17.50 -6.54
N LEU A 39 4.14 -16.23 -6.35
CA LEU A 39 5.03 -15.10 -6.63
C LEU A 39 6.26 -15.12 -5.72
N ALA A 40 6.10 -15.41 -4.42
CA ALA A 40 7.20 -15.58 -3.48
C ALA A 40 8.16 -16.68 -3.97
N LEU A 41 7.65 -17.87 -4.31
CA LEU A 41 8.46 -18.98 -4.83
C LEU A 41 9.17 -18.63 -6.15
N THR A 42 8.51 -17.92 -7.07
CA THR A 42 9.13 -17.47 -8.32
C THR A 42 10.27 -16.50 -8.07
N THR A 43 10.07 -15.50 -7.20
CA THR A 43 11.14 -14.55 -6.86
C THR A 43 12.33 -15.21 -6.16
N LEU A 44 12.06 -16.26 -5.38
CA LEU A 44 13.08 -17.09 -4.76
C LEU A 44 13.90 -17.87 -5.80
N GLY A 45 13.23 -18.45 -6.80
CA GLY A 45 13.89 -19.11 -7.93
C GLY A 45 14.73 -18.16 -8.78
N LEU A 46 14.25 -16.93 -9.01
CA LEU A 46 15.05 -15.90 -9.69
C LEU A 46 16.26 -15.46 -8.89
N LEU A 47 16.09 -15.28 -7.59
CA LEU A 47 17.20 -14.93 -6.70
C LEU A 47 18.24 -16.05 -6.68
N ALA A 48 17.81 -17.32 -6.69
CA ALA A 48 18.69 -18.46 -6.85
C ALA A 48 19.42 -18.44 -8.21
N GLY A 49 18.74 -18.09 -9.30
CA GLY A 49 19.36 -17.94 -10.62
C GLY A 49 20.38 -16.78 -10.68
N LEU A 50 20.07 -15.66 -10.01
CA LEU A 50 20.98 -14.52 -9.88
C LEU A 50 22.24 -14.92 -9.09
N VAL A 51 22.08 -15.61 -7.96
CA VAL A 51 23.21 -16.16 -7.20
C VAL A 51 23.99 -17.18 -8.04
N GLY A 52 23.30 -18.09 -8.73
CA GLY A 52 23.93 -19.11 -9.56
C GLY A 52 24.75 -18.54 -10.73
N ARG A 53 24.36 -17.38 -11.26
CA ARG A 53 25.05 -16.74 -12.39
C ARG A 53 26.13 -15.74 -11.98
N TYR A 54 25.95 -15.02 -10.87
CA TYR A 54 26.80 -13.87 -10.53
C TYR A 54 27.56 -14.02 -9.22
N VAL A 55 27.18 -15.00 -8.39
CA VAL A 55 27.80 -15.22 -7.07
C VAL A 55 28.60 -16.52 -7.05
N LEU A 56 28.13 -17.58 -7.71
CA LEU A 56 28.85 -18.87 -7.76
C LEU A 56 30.01 -18.91 -8.76
N PRO A 57 29.91 -18.33 -9.98
CA PRO A 57 31.04 -18.26 -10.89
C PRO A 57 31.96 -17.14 -10.38
N ASN A 58 33.19 -17.46 -9.96
CA ASN A 58 34.24 -16.49 -9.61
C ASN A 58 34.71 -15.64 -10.83
N SER A 59 33.86 -15.41 -11.82
CA SER A 59 34.17 -14.55 -12.96
C SER A 59 33.96 -13.09 -12.55
N HIS A 60 35.06 -12.44 -12.16
CA HIS A 60 35.22 -10.99 -11.97
C HIS A 60 34.85 -10.12 -13.19
N GLN A 61 34.16 -10.68 -14.20
CA GLN A 61 33.82 -10.00 -15.45
C GLN A 61 32.47 -9.28 -15.42
N ASN A 62 31.62 -9.51 -14.42
CA ASN A 62 30.31 -8.87 -14.30
C ASN A 62 30.13 -8.23 -12.92
N ASP A 63 30.69 -7.03 -12.74
CA ASP A 63 30.59 -6.25 -11.49
C ASP A 63 29.16 -5.75 -11.26
N ILE A 64 28.30 -6.60 -10.69
CA ILE A 64 27.05 -6.13 -10.07
C ILE A 64 27.44 -5.32 -8.82
N PRO A 65 27.01 -4.05 -8.70
CA PRO A 65 27.31 -3.27 -7.51
C PRO A 65 26.82 -4.01 -6.25
N PRO A 66 27.66 -4.18 -5.21
CA PRO A 66 27.32 -5.00 -4.05
C PRO A 66 26.02 -4.60 -3.36
N GLY A 67 25.68 -3.31 -3.37
CA GLY A 67 24.42 -2.80 -2.82
C GLY A 67 23.17 -3.42 -3.46
N LEU A 68 23.24 -3.89 -4.70
CA LEU A 68 22.10 -4.53 -5.36
C LEU A 68 21.95 -5.98 -5.02
N LEU A 69 23.06 -6.70 -4.92
CA LEU A 69 23.06 -8.06 -4.41
C LEU A 69 22.49 -8.05 -2.98
N VAL A 70 22.87 -7.06 -2.18
CA VAL A 70 22.34 -6.81 -0.83
C VAL A 70 20.84 -6.53 -0.83
N LEU A 71 20.31 -5.77 -1.80
CA LEU A 71 18.89 -5.40 -1.86
C LEU A 71 18.01 -6.44 -2.54
N ALA A 72 18.55 -7.33 -3.39
CA ALA A 72 17.77 -8.29 -4.15
C ALA A 72 16.87 -9.20 -3.26
N PRO A 73 17.31 -9.69 -2.08
CA PRO A 73 16.47 -10.45 -1.17
C PRO A 73 15.32 -9.66 -0.54
N MET A 74 15.29 -8.32 -0.63
CA MET A 74 14.15 -7.51 -0.13
C MET A 74 12.85 -7.83 -0.86
N VAL A 75 12.91 -8.20 -2.14
CA VAL A 75 11.71 -8.50 -2.95
C VAL A 75 10.95 -9.73 -2.42
N PRO A 76 11.56 -10.92 -2.32
CA PRO A 76 10.91 -12.08 -1.69
C PRO A 76 10.56 -11.83 -0.23
N LEU A 77 11.35 -11.04 0.50
CA LEU A 77 11.04 -10.69 1.90
C LEU A 77 9.77 -9.83 2.03
N ALA A 78 9.58 -8.86 1.15
CA ALA A 78 8.36 -8.06 1.09
C ALA A 78 7.14 -8.92 0.73
N LEU A 79 7.32 -9.90 -0.18
CA LEU A 79 6.30 -10.88 -0.52
C LEU A 79 5.94 -11.78 0.67
N PHE A 80 6.94 -12.23 1.45
CA PHE A 80 6.68 -12.93 2.70
C PHE A 80 5.94 -12.05 3.72
N GLY A 81 6.28 -10.76 3.84
CA GLY A 81 5.53 -9.81 4.66
C GLY A 81 4.06 -9.71 4.26
N MET A 82 3.77 -9.58 2.97
CA MET A 82 2.39 -9.61 2.46
C MET A 82 1.70 -10.96 2.70
N PHE A 83 2.44 -12.07 2.60
CA PHE A 83 1.90 -13.40 2.90
C PHE A 83 1.53 -13.55 4.38
N VAL A 84 2.36 -13.03 5.30
CA VAL A 84 2.08 -13.01 6.74
C VAL A 84 0.86 -12.12 7.06
N GLN A 85 0.76 -10.96 6.41
CA GLN A 85 -0.42 -10.10 6.51
C GLN A 85 -1.68 -10.83 6.02
N ALA A 86 -1.58 -11.54 4.90
CA ALA A 86 -2.69 -12.34 4.40
C ALA A 86 -3.03 -13.49 5.38
N GLY A 87 -2.04 -14.14 5.98
CA GLY A 87 -2.27 -15.11 7.06
C GLY A 87 -3.06 -14.52 8.23
N ALA A 88 -2.70 -13.32 8.67
CA ALA A 88 -3.38 -12.62 9.76
C ALA A 88 -4.85 -12.31 9.44
N GLN A 89 -5.14 -11.83 8.22
CA GLN A 89 -6.51 -11.59 7.77
C GLN A 89 -7.32 -12.89 7.68
N ALA A 90 -6.70 -13.99 7.22
CA ALA A 90 -7.34 -15.31 7.21
C ALA A 90 -7.75 -15.74 8.61
N THR A 91 -6.87 -15.53 9.59
CA THR A 91 -7.14 -15.90 10.98
C THR A 91 -8.27 -15.06 11.57
N LEU A 92 -8.27 -13.74 11.37
CA LEU A 92 -9.36 -12.87 11.80
C LEU A 92 -10.69 -13.29 11.17
N ARG A 93 -10.72 -13.52 9.85
CA ARG A 93 -11.92 -13.99 9.15
C ARG A 93 -12.42 -15.33 9.67
N THR A 94 -11.52 -16.27 9.91
CA THR A 94 -11.88 -17.59 10.44
C THR A 94 -12.58 -17.48 11.80
N HIS A 95 -12.05 -16.65 12.70
CA HIS A 95 -12.67 -16.42 14.01
C HIS A 95 -13.96 -15.60 13.90
N TYR A 96 -14.00 -14.61 13.02
CA TYR A 96 -15.19 -13.80 12.77
C TYR A 96 -16.36 -14.63 12.21
N LEU A 97 -16.11 -15.45 11.19
CA LEU A 97 -17.11 -16.36 10.62
C LEU A 97 -17.60 -17.37 11.66
N ARG A 98 -16.72 -17.84 12.55
CA ARG A 98 -17.12 -18.72 13.67
C ARG A 98 -18.05 -18.00 14.66
N ASP A 99 -17.77 -16.74 14.97
CA ASP A 99 -18.63 -15.92 15.84
C ASP A 99 -19.99 -15.65 15.18
N LEU A 100 -20.03 -15.38 13.87
CA LEU A 100 -21.28 -15.23 13.11
C LEU A 100 -22.07 -16.54 13.07
N GLU A 101 -21.43 -17.67 12.78
CA GLU A 101 -22.08 -18.99 12.80
C GLU A 101 -22.63 -19.33 14.17
N GLN A 102 -21.91 -18.99 15.24
CA GLN A 102 -22.39 -19.20 16.61
C GLN A 102 -23.61 -18.33 16.93
N GLN A 103 -23.64 -17.06 16.47
CA GLN A 103 -24.79 -16.17 16.64
C GLN A 103 -25.99 -16.65 15.81
N LEU A 104 -25.78 -17.07 14.57
CA LEU A 104 -26.83 -17.64 13.70
C LEU A 104 -27.36 -18.98 14.21
N ALA A 105 -26.53 -19.76 14.91
CA ALA A 105 -26.90 -21.02 15.53
C ALA A 105 -27.55 -20.86 16.92
N GLN A 106 -27.61 -19.64 17.48
CA GLN A 106 -28.41 -19.42 18.69
C GLN A 106 -29.87 -19.74 18.38
N PRO A 107 -30.55 -20.50 19.25
CA PRO A 107 -31.77 -21.20 18.90
C PRO A 107 -32.87 -20.24 18.46
N THR A 108 -33.28 -20.35 17.20
CA THR A 108 -34.63 -19.99 16.77
C THR A 108 -35.60 -20.97 17.41
N ALA A 109 -35.99 -20.72 18.66
CA ALA A 109 -37.15 -21.27 19.38
C ALA A 109 -37.38 -22.81 19.43
N ASP A 110 -36.66 -23.63 18.66
CA ASP A 110 -36.90 -25.06 18.52
C ASP A 110 -35.71 -25.86 19.08
N PRO A 111 -35.84 -26.43 20.29
CA PRO A 111 -34.80 -27.24 20.92
C PRO A 111 -34.55 -28.58 20.22
N ALA A 112 -35.36 -28.96 19.22
CA ALA A 112 -35.18 -30.19 18.45
C ALA A 112 -34.29 -30.02 17.19
N ALA A 113 -33.96 -28.78 16.80
CA ALA A 113 -33.12 -28.53 15.63
C ALA A 113 -31.66 -28.90 15.93
N THR A 114 -31.14 -29.92 15.23
CA THR A 114 -29.72 -30.27 15.31
C THR A 114 -28.87 -29.11 14.76
N PRO A 115 -27.86 -28.64 15.51
CA PRO A 115 -27.01 -27.55 15.02
C PRO A 115 -26.29 -27.99 13.76
N SER A 116 -26.50 -27.25 12.66
CA SER A 116 -25.84 -27.52 11.39
C SER A 116 -24.32 -27.48 11.59
N PRO A 117 -23.57 -28.51 11.16
CA PRO A 117 -22.13 -28.53 11.35
C PRO A 117 -21.50 -27.43 10.47
N SER A 118 -20.95 -26.41 11.13
CA SER A 118 -20.31 -25.29 10.44
C SER A 118 -19.10 -25.76 9.61
N PHE A 119 -19.13 -25.48 8.32
CA PHE A 119 -18.05 -25.78 7.39
C PHE A 119 -16.70 -25.21 7.86
N ILE A 120 -16.68 -24.00 8.45
CA ILE A 120 -15.45 -23.36 8.95
C ILE A 120 -14.85 -24.10 10.15
N ARG A 121 -15.66 -24.69 11.03
CA ARG A 121 -15.13 -25.56 12.11
C ARG A 121 -14.52 -26.84 11.55
N ILE A 122 -15.16 -27.46 10.55
CA ILE A 122 -14.64 -28.67 9.89
C ILE A 122 -13.30 -28.39 9.22
N VAL A 123 -13.22 -27.35 8.38
CA VAL A 123 -11.98 -26.96 7.70
C VAL A 123 -10.89 -26.58 8.71
N GLY A 124 -11.24 -25.82 9.76
CA GLY A 124 -10.28 -25.45 10.80
C GLY A 124 -9.77 -26.63 11.62
N ALA A 125 -10.60 -27.66 11.85
CA ALA A 125 -10.18 -28.91 12.49
C ALA A 125 -9.31 -29.79 11.57
N LEU A 126 -9.40 -29.62 10.25
CA LEU A 126 -8.58 -30.34 9.29
C LEU A 126 -7.22 -29.66 9.08
N VAL A 127 -7.21 -28.34 8.82
CA VAL A 127 -6.05 -27.60 8.31
C VAL A 127 -5.35 -26.76 9.40
N GLY A 128 -5.91 -26.64 10.59
CA GLY A 128 -5.36 -25.79 11.66
C GLY A 128 -3.93 -26.16 12.07
N LEU A 129 -3.04 -25.16 12.22
CA LEU A 129 -1.65 -25.41 12.61
C LEU A 129 -1.50 -26.00 14.03
N LYS A 130 -2.38 -25.61 14.97
CA LYS A 130 -2.31 -26.02 16.38
C LYS A 130 -3.08 -27.30 16.68
N HIS A 131 -4.29 -27.43 16.14
CA HIS A 131 -5.21 -28.55 16.45
C HIS A 131 -5.71 -29.29 15.20
N GLY A 132 -5.10 -29.03 14.03
CA GLY A 132 -5.48 -29.68 12.78
C GLY A 132 -4.97 -31.11 12.67
N HIS A 133 -5.43 -31.80 11.62
CA HIS A 133 -4.99 -33.15 11.31
C HIS A 133 -3.49 -33.19 11.02
N ALA A 134 -2.79 -34.18 11.58
CA ALA A 134 -1.33 -34.23 11.62
C ALA A 134 -0.68 -34.16 10.23
N ILE A 135 -1.28 -34.81 9.22
CA ILE A 135 -0.78 -34.81 7.84
C ILE A 135 -0.77 -33.39 7.24
N TYR A 136 -1.87 -32.64 7.37
CA TYR A 136 -1.96 -31.28 6.82
C TYR A 136 -1.01 -30.31 7.54
N ARG A 137 -0.84 -30.49 8.86
CA ARG A 137 0.16 -29.76 9.64
C ARG A 137 1.58 -30.07 9.15
N ALA A 138 1.90 -31.34 8.96
CA ALA A 138 3.21 -31.77 8.47
C ALA A 138 3.52 -31.20 7.08
N ILE A 139 2.56 -31.26 6.15
CA ILE A 139 2.70 -30.66 4.80
C ILE A 139 2.95 -29.16 4.90
N THR A 140 2.17 -28.45 5.73
CA THR A 140 2.32 -26.99 5.89
C THR A 140 3.67 -26.62 6.49
N VAL A 141 4.10 -27.31 7.55
CA VAL A 141 5.41 -27.09 8.18
C VAL A 141 6.55 -27.42 7.21
N MET A 142 6.43 -28.50 6.44
CA MET A 142 7.41 -28.89 5.43
C MET A 142 7.56 -27.80 4.36
N LEU A 143 6.45 -27.30 3.79
CA LEU A 143 6.48 -26.25 2.77
C LEU A 143 7.13 -24.97 3.28
N ILE A 144 6.77 -24.53 4.49
CA ILE A 144 7.35 -23.34 5.12
C ILE A 144 8.86 -23.55 5.35
N THR A 145 9.25 -24.72 5.85
CA THR A 145 10.66 -25.04 6.14
C THR A 145 11.50 -25.05 4.86
N ILE A 146 11.00 -25.62 3.77
CA ILE A 146 11.68 -25.64 2.47
C ILE A 146 11.88 -24.21 1.95
N ALA A 147 10.81 -23.41 1.92
CA ALA A 147 10.87 -22.04 1.43
C ALA A 147 11.82 -21.15 2.26
N MET A 148 11.75 -21.25 3.59
CA MET A 148 12.63 -20.50 4.49
C MET A 148 14.09 -20.95 4.38
N SER A 149 14.35 -22.26 4.30
CA SER A 149 15.71 -22.78 4.16
C SER A 149 16.35 -22.33 2.84
N ALA A 150 15.61 -22.40 1.73
CA ALA A 150 16.09 -21.91 0.44
C ALA A 150 16.40 -20.41 0.49
N PHE A 151 15.55 -19.61 1.12
CA PHE A 151 15.79 -18.18 1.29
C PHE A 151 17.05 -17.89 2.12
N ILE A 152 17.22 -18.58 3.26
CA ILE A 152 18.37 -18.40 4.16
C ILE A 152 19.67 -18.78 3.46
N VAL A 153 19.70 -19.90 2.74
CA VAL A 153 20.90 -20.34 1.99
C VAL A 153 21.29 -19.28 0.96
N ILE A 154 20.34 -18.79 0.17
CA ILE A 154 20.58 -17.73 -0.81
C ILE A 154 21.12 -16.45 -0.14
N LEU A 155 20.57 -16.08 1.01
CA LEU A 155 20.98 -14.89 1.75
C LEU A 155 22.41 -15.00 2.28
N ILE A 156 22.78 -16.18 2.81
CA ILE A 156 24.15 -16.49 3.26
C ILE A 156 25.11 -16.43 2.06
N LEU A 157 24.75 -17.05 0.93
CA LEU A 157 25.59 -17.04 -0.27
C LEU A 157 25.85 -15.62 -0.79
N ILE A 158 24.87 -14.72 -0.72
CA ILE A 158 25.09 -13.31 -1.06
C ILE A 158 25.98 -12.64 -0.02
N ALA A 159 25.70 -12.83 1.28
CA ALA A 159 26.40 -12.15 2.36
C ALA A 159 27.91 -12.45 2.38
N ILE A 160 28.32 -13.69 2.07
CA ILE A 160 29.74 -14.07 2.03
C ILE A 160 30.49 -13.54 0.79
N ASN A 161 29.75 -13.10 -0.24
CA ASN A 161 30.31 -12.63 -1.52
C ASN A 161 30.22 -11.10 -1.71
N VAL A 162 29.74 -10.37 -0.70
CA VAL A 162 29.73 -8.89 -0.71
C VAL A 162 30.75 -8.34 0.29
N PRO A 163 31.24 -7.09 0.10
CA PRO A 163 32.20 -6.48 1.03
C PRO A 163 31.67 -6.44 2.47
N GLY A 164 32.57 -6.55 3.45
CA GLY A 164 32.23 -6.67 4.88
C GLY A 164 31.17 -5.70 5.42
N PRO A 165 31.19 -4.38 5.10
CA PRO A 165 30.17 -3.45 5.56
C PRO A 165 28.76 -3.80 5.06
N TRP A 166 28.65 -4.28 3.82
CA TRP A 166 27.39 -4.73 3.23
C TRP A 166 26.91 -6.05 3.84
N ALA A 167 27.82 -6.98 4.08
CA ALA A 167 27.51 -8.23 4.79
C ALA A 167 26.98 -7.95 6.20
N ALA A 168 27.63 -7.05 6.96
CA ALA A 168 27.18 -6.65 8.29
C ALA A 168 25.79 -5.99 8.26
N LEU A 169 25.56 -5.08 7.30
CA LEU A 169 24.25 -4.46 7.09
C LEU A 169 23.18 -5.51 6.81
N MET A 170 23.46 -6.46 5.91
CA MET A 170 22.57 -7.57 5.59
C MET A 170 22.24 -8.41 6.83
N THR A 171 23.26 -8.82 7.59
CA THR A 171 23.06 -9.63 8.80
C THR A 171 22.12 -8.91 9.76
N VAL A 172 22.37 -7.63 10.06
CA VAL A 172 21.51 -6.87 10.98
C VAL A 172 20.09 -6.71 10.42
N SER A 173 19.93 -6.24 9.18
CA SER A 173 18.61 -5.92 8.61
C SER A 173 17.75 -7.16 8.37
N TYR A 174 18.35 -8.22 7.81
CA TYR A 174 17.62 -9.44 7.46
C TYR A 174 17.37 -10.31 8.68
N SER A 175 18.30 -10.42 9.64
CA SER A 175 18.01 -11.13 10.90
C SER A 175 16.87 -10.43 11.66
N PHE A 176 16.89 -9.10 11.77
CA PHE A 176 15.79 -8.36 12.38
C PHE A 176 14.46 -8.63 11.66
N THR A 177 14.44 -8.54 10.33
CA THR A 177 13.21 -8.73 9.55
C THR A 177 12.69 -10.16 9.60
N ILE A 178 13.58 -11.17 9.56
CA ILE A 178 13.19 -12.58 9.70
C ILE A 178 12.59 -12.84 11.09
N LEU A 179 13.23 -12.35 12.16
CA LEU A 179 12.70 -12.46 13.52
C LEU A 179 11.32 -11.79 13.64
N LEU A 180 11.16 -10.63 13.02
CA LEU A 180 9.90 -9.91 12.95
C LEU A 180 8.81 -10.71 12.23
N LEU A 181 9.13 -11.31 11.08
CA LEU A 181 8.20 -12.15 10.32
C LEU A 181 7.82 -13.42 11.08
N VAL A 182 8.78 -14.07 11.75
CA VAL A 182 8.52 -15.23 12.61
C VAL A 182 7.59 -14.86 13.77
N HIS A 183 7.89 -13.74 14.45
CA HIS A 183 7.05 -13.24 15.54
C HIS A 183 5.63 -12.92 15.07
N LEU A 184 5.51 -12.20 13.96
CA LEU A 184 4.22 -11.86 13.35
C LEU A 184 3.44 -13.12 13.01
N THR A 185 4.05 -14.05 12.28
CA THR A 185 3.43 -15.33 11.90
C THR A 185 2.94 -16.08 13.13
N TRP A 186 3.75 -16.16 14.19
CA TRP A 186 3.37 -16.81 15.45
C TRP A 186 2.18 -16.11 16.12
N SER A 187 2.26 -14.79 16.26
CA SER A 187 1.23 -13.98 16.93
C SER A 187 -0.12 -14.02 16.21
N THR A 188 -0.11 -14.08 14.87
CA THR A 188 -1.34 -14.04 14.08
C THR A 188 -1.91 -15.42 13.82
N THR A 189 -1.09 -16.48 13.77
CA THR A 189 -1.57 -17.84 13.48
C THR A 189 -1.69 -18.71 14.74
N ALA A 190 -0.60 -18.91 15.48
CA ALA A 190 -0.57 -19.78 16.66
C ALA A 190 -1.33 -19.16 17.85
N ALA A 191 -1.27 -17.84 18.00
CA ALA A 191 -2.05 -17.07 18.96
C ALA A 191 -3.30 -16.39 18.34
N GLY A 192 -3.83 -16.97 17.26
CA GLY A 192 -4.90 -16.39 16.45
C GLY A 192 -6.16 -15.93 17.21
N LEU A 193 -6.57 -16.69 18.24
CA LEU A 193 -7.72 -16.32 19.07
C LEU A 193 -7.44 -15.06 19.91
N THR A 194 -6.25 -14.96 20.50
CA THR A 194 -5.82 -13.78 21.27
C THR A 194 -5.72 -12.57 20.36
N PHE A 195 -5.18 -12.75 19.15
CA PHE A 195 -5.11 -11.70 18.14
C PHE A 195 -6.52 -11.22 17.72
N TYR A 196 -7.46 -12.13 17.48
CA TYR A 196 -8.84 -11.81 17.16
C TYR A 196 -9.55 -11.04 18.28
N ASN A 197 -9.44 -11.50 19.54
CA ASN A 197 -10.05 -10.83 20.68
C ASN A 197 -9.49 -9.41 20.85
N SER A 198 -8.17 -9.25 20.71
CA SER A 198 -7.51 -7.94 20.78
C SER A 198 -8.00 -6.98 19.69
N ALA A 199 -8.23 -7.49 18.47
CA ALA A 199 -8.76 -6.69 17.36
C ALA A 199 -10.22 -6.28 17.62
N ARG A 200 -11.04 -7.21 18.12
CA ARG A 200 -12.45 -6.98 18.48
C ARG A 200 -12.60 -5.95 19.60
N GLU A 201 -11.81 -6.05 20.66
CA GLU A 201 -11.80 -5.08 21.77
C GLU A 201 -11.44 -3.67 21.28
N ARG A 202 -10.41 -3.54 20.43
CA ARG A 202 -10.04 -2.25 19.84
C ARG A 202 -11.17 -1.64 19.01
N LEU A 203 -11.91 -2.44 18.25
CA LEU A 203 -13.06 -1.97 17.47
C LEU A 203 -14.21 -1.47 18.36
N GLN A 204 -14.50 -2.19 19.46
CA GLN A 204 -15.56 -1.80 20.40
C GLN A 204 -15.28 -0.45 21.08
N ILE A 205 -14.01 -0.13 21.36
CA ILE A 205 -13.63 1.19 21.91
C ILE A 205 -13.97 2.33 20.93
N HIS A 206 -13.88 2.09 19.62
CA HIS A 206 -14.11 3.12 18.60
C HIS A 206 -15.60 3.32 18.27
N THR A 207 -16.44 2.30 18.43
CA THR A 207 -17.89 2.42 18.22
C THR A 207 -18.63 2.98 19.44
N SER A 208 -18.05 2.82 20.63
CA SER A 208 -18.63 3.27 21.90
C SER A 208 -18.39 4.75 22.18
N GLY A 209 -18.64 5.66 21.23
CA GLY A 209 -18.84 7.11 21.43
C GLY A 209 -17.85 7.90 22.31
N ALA A 210 -16.70 7.34 22.70
CA ALA A 210 -15.81 7.97 23.64
C ALA A 210 -15.11 9.13 22.95
N THR A 211 -15.32 10.32 23.51
CA THR A 211 -14.57 11.55 23.21
C THR A 211 -13.10 11.20 23.04
N GLY A 212 -12.60 11.37 21.82
CA GLY A 212 -11.23 11.05 21.50
C GLY A 212 -10.26 11.81 22.42
N PRO A 213 -9.15 11.19 22.84
CA PRO A 213 -8.23 11.81 23.79
C PRO A 213 -7.69 13.14 23.26
N ASP A 214 -7.52 14.12 24.14
CA ASP A 214 -7.07 15.52 23.92
C ASP A 214 -5.83 15.69 23.01
N GLY A 215 -5.10 14.61 22.71
CA GLY A 215 -3.98 14.57 21.76
C GLY A 215 -4.35 14.43 20.27
N GLN A 216 -5.62 14.35 19.88
CA GLN A 216 -5.99 14.21 18.47
C GLN A 216 -5.65 15.46 17.63
N LEU A 217 -5.84 16.66 18.19
CA LEU A 217 -5.48 17.90 17.52
C LEU A 217 -3.96 18.04 17.36
N VAL A 218 -3.17 17.75 18.41
CA VAL A 218 -1.69 17.82 18.32
C VAL A 218 -1.17 16.86 17.26
N LYS A 219 -1.69 15.62 17.21
CA LYS A 219 -1.34 14.64 16.17
C LYS A 219 -1.71 15.14 14.78
N TYR A 220 -2.89 15.75 14.63
CA TYR A 220 -3.32 16.37 13.38
C TYR A 220 -2.42 17.54 12.99
N LEU A 221 -2.11 18.46 13.90
CA LEU A 221 -1.24 19.62 13.62
C LEU A 221 0.19 19.18 13.28
N ALA A 222 0.70 18.10 13.86
CA ALA A 222 2.03 17.55 13.57
C ALA A 222 2.09 16.79 12.24
N LEU A 223 1.04 16.05 11.89
CA LEU A 223 0.97 15.34 10.60
C LEU A 223 -0.50 15.15 10.18
N PRO A 224 -1.09 16.13 9.48
CA PRO A 224 -2.51 16.14 9.13
C PRO A 224 -2.93 14.94 8.28
N ARG A 225 -2.09 14.56 7.32
CA ARG A 225 -2.36 13.48 6.37
C ARG A 225 -1.17 12.51 6.30
N PRO A 226 -1.01 11.61 7.29
CA PRO A 226 0.13 10.68 7.33
C PRO A 226 0.11 9.70 6.16
N VAL A 227 -1.08 9.26 5.73
CA VAL A 227 -1.26 8.34 4.61
C VAL A 227 -0.83 8.99 3.29
N ASP A 228 -0.97 10.31 3.16
CA ASP A 228 -0.59 11.01 1.94
C ASP A 228 0.93 11.16 1.78
N LEU A 229 1.74 10.86 2.82
CA LEU A 229 3.19 10.80 2.69
C LEU A 229 3.66 9.73 1.70
N GLN A 230 2.83 8.72 1.43
CA GLN A 230 3.11 7.73 0.37
C GLN A 230 3.22 8.40 -1.01
N LYS A 231 2.63 9.59 -1.22
CA LYS A 231 2.80 10.37 -2.45
C LYS A 231 4.22 10.94 -2.58
N GLY A 232 5.00 10.98 -1.50
CA GLY A 232 6.43 11.25 -1.57
C GLY A 232 7.22 10.18 -2.34
N LEU A 233 6.63 9.01 -2.63
CA LEU A 233 7.26 8.00 -3.48
C LEU A 233 7.41 8.47 -4.94
N TYR A 234 6.55 9.38 -5.43
CA TYR A 234 6.70 9.98 -6.76
C TYR A 234 7.95 10.86 -6.83
N TYR A 235 8.21 11.60 -5.76
CA TYR A 235 9.43 12.39 -5.59
C TYR A 235 10.67 11.49 -5.54
N LEU A 236 10.63 10.42 -4.74
CA LEU A 236 11.70 9.43 -4.70
C LEU A 236 11.93 8.79 -6.07
N ALA A 237 10.87 8.42 -6.79
CA ALA A 237 10.98 7.83 -8.11
C ALA A 237 11.67 8.75 -9.11
N GLY A 238 11.32 10.05 -9.13
CA GLY A 238 12.03 11.05 -9.93
C GLY A 238 13.50 11.16 -9.56
N PHE A 239 13.79 11.20 -8.26
CA PHE A 239 15.17 11.24 -7.78
C PHE A 239 15.99 10.02 -8.24
N LEU A 240 15.42 8.82 -8.14
CA LEU A 240 16.06 7.57 -8.59
C LEU A 240 16.27 7.56 -10.10
N VAL A 241 15.28 8.00 -10.89
CA VAL A 241 15.41 8.11 -12.35
C VAL A 241 16.59 9.01 -12.72
N ALA A 242 16.73 10.17 -12.06
CA ALA A 242 17.86 11.06 -12.32
C ALA A 242 19.21 10.42 -12.02
N LEU A 243 19.34 9.71 -10.89
CA LEU A 243 20.57 8.99 -10.56
C LEU A 243 20.90 7.91 -11.60
N THR A 244 19.88 7.19 -12.08
CA THR A 244 20.09 6.14 -13.10
C THR A 244 20.44 6.71 -14.47
N TYR A 245 19.93 7.90 -14.79
CA TYR A 245 20.15 8.59 -16.07
C TYR A 245 21.46 9.38 -16.13
N GLY A 246 22.26 9.37 -15.05
CA GLY A 246 23.62 9.92 -15.07
C GLY A 246 23.82 11.18 -14.24
N ALA A 247 22.88 11.60 -13.40
CA ALA A 247 23.09 12.74 -12.48
C ALA A 247 24.11 12.46 -11.33
N ALA A 248 24.88 11.38 -11.42
CA ALA A 248 25.73 10.85 -10.35
C ALA A 248 27.16 11.42 -10.38
N ASP A 249 27.30 12.73 -10.47
CA ASP A 249 28.60 13.41 -10.38
C ASP A 249 28.98 13.78 -8.94
N ARG A 250 28.01 13.72 -8.00
CA ARG A 250 28.21 14.01 -6.57
C ARG A 250 28.47 12.73 -5.78
N THR A 251 29.20 12.84 -4.68
CA THR A 251 29.31 11.75 -3.69
C THR A 251 27.92 11.36 -3.20
N PHE A 252 27.65 10.04 -3.16
CA PHE A 252 26.34 9.47 -2.82
C PHE A 252 25.71 10.06 -1.54
N GLY A 253 26.52 10.41 -0.54
CA GLY A 253 26.05 11.03 0.71
C GLY A 253 25.40 12.40 0.52
N LEU A 254 25.90 13.24 -0.41
CA LEU A 254 25.30 14.54 -0.70
C LEU A 254 23.96 14.40 -1.44
N HIS A 255 23.85 13.41 -2.32
CA HIS A 255 22.59 13.05 -2.98
C HIS A 255 21.55 12.59 -1.96
N LEU A 256 21.94 11.71 -1.04
CA LEU A 256 21.04 11.25 0.03
C LEU A 256 20.58 12.41 0.93
N LEU A 257 21.48 13.33 1.29
CA LEU A 257 21.12 14.52 2.06
C LEU A 257 20.17 15.44 1.29
N ALA A 258 20.41 15.65 -0.01
CA ALA A 258 19.53 16.45 -0.86
C ALA A 258 18.13 15.82 -0.99
N LEU A 259 18.04 14.49 -1.11
CA LEU A 259 16.79 13.75 -1.12
C LEU A 259 16.01 13.95 0.19
N ILE A 260 16.66 13.74 1.35
CA ILE A 260 16.02 13.89 2.67
C ILE A 260 15.58 15.34 2.89
N TRP A 261 16.45 16.29 2.57
CA TRP A 261 16.16 17.72 2.71
C TRP A 261 14.99 18.14 1.81
N GLY A 262 15.00 17.70 0.55
CA GLY A 262 13.93 17.91 -0.41
C GLY A 262 12.59 17.36 0.07
N TRP A 263 12.62 16.13 0.58
CA TRP A 263 11.45 15.45 1.12
C TRP A 263 10.87 16.20 2.33
N VAL A 264 11.70 16.67 3.26
CA VAL A 264 11.26 17.45 4.43
C VAL A 264 10.60 18.76 4.00
N VAL A 265 11.22 19.52 3.10
CA VAL A 265 10.68 20.82 2.67
C VAL A 265 9.38 20.65 1.88
N LEU A 266 9.33 19.71 0.94
CA LEU A 266 8.20 19.57 0.03
C LEU A 266 7.07 18.71 0.63
N GLU A 267 7.36 17.48 1.06
CA GLU A 267 6.34 16.52 1.48
C GLU A 267 5.91 16.72 2.94
N PHE A 268 6.85 17.01 3.84
CA PHE A 268 6.52 17.19 5.25
C PHE A 268 6.04 18.61 5.59
N LEU A 269 6.65 19.67 5.02
CA LEU A 269 6.24 21.05 5.32
C LEU A 269 5.20 21.57 4.33
N ALA A 270 5.55 21.71 3.05
CA ALA A 270 4.70 22.39 2.06
C ALA A 270 3.38 21.65 1.78
N TYR A 271 3.43 20.34 1.47
CA TYR A 271 2.22 19.58 1.19
C TYR A 271 1.31 19.43 2.42
N GLN A 272 1.86 19.24 3.62
CA GLN A 272 1.04 19.19 4.83
C GLN A 272 0.36 20.54 5.11
N ALA A 273 1.05 21.66 4.90
CA ALA A 273 0.43 22.99 4.99
C ALA A 273 -0.70 23.16 3.96
N ARG A 274 -0.50 22.68 2.72
CA ARG A 274 -1.53 22.67 1.68
C ARG A 274 -2.73 21.79 2.06
N TYR A 275 -2.51 20.65 2.72
CA TYR A 275 -3.61 19.83 3.24
C TYR A 275 -4.37 20.53 4.38
N GLN A 276 -3.68 21.20 5.29
CA GLN A 276 -4.32 22.00 6.35
C GLN A 276 -5.16 23.13 5.77
N TRP A 277 -4.67 23.85 4.76
CA TRP A 277 -5.48 24.83 4.02
C TRP A 277 -6.76 24.17 3.50
N ASN A 278 -6.64 23.06 2.78
CA ASN A 278 -7.78 22.36 2.19
C ASN A 278 -8.81 21.90 3.24
N ASP A 279 -8.34 21.48 4.42
CA ASP A 279 -9.20 21.09 5.54
C ASP A 279 -9.93 22.30 6.13
N ILE A 280 -9.22 23.41 6.36
CA ILE A 280 -9.79 24.69 6.84
C ILE A 280 -10.90 25.19 5.90
N ARG A 281 -10.63 25.26 4.60
CA ARG A 281 -11.63 25.68 3.61
C ARG A 281 -12.82 24.74 3.55
N GLY A 282 -12.59 23.45 3.70
CA GLY A 282 -13.62 22.43 3.63
C GLY A 282 -14.48 22.29 4.88
N PHE A 283 -14.10 22.94 5.98
CA PHE A 283 -14.76 22.81 7.28
C PHE A 283 -16.24 23.20 7.24
N ALA A 284 -16.57 24.33 6.60
CA ALA A 284 -17.96 24.81 6.52
C ALA A 284 -18.89 23.88 5.72
N GLY A 285 -18.37 23.21 4.68
CA GLY A 285 -19.14 22.28 3.84
C GLY A 285 -19.24 20.86 4.39
N GLU A 286 -18.61 20.59 5.54
CA GLU A 286 -18.54 19.25 6.11
C GLU A 286 -19.82 18.87 6.86
N ALA A 287 -20.49 19.84 7.48
CA ALA A 287 -21.76 19.65 8.20
C ALA A 287 -22.88 19.12 7.28
N THR A 288 -22.83 19.44 5.99
CA THR A 288 -23.81 19.03 4.98
C THR A 288 -23.44 17.73 4.25
N HIS A 289 -22.29 17.12 4.57
CA HIS A 289 -21.83 15.91 3.87
C HIS A 289 -22.57 14.66 4.37
N PRO A 290 -22.99 13.71 3.50
CA PRO A 290 -23.69 12.48 3.90
C PRO A 290 -22.94 11.60 4.91
N MET A 291 -21.61 11.79 5.03
CA MET A 291 -20.73 11.10 5.98
C MET A 291 -20.00 12.05 6.93
N ALA A 292 -20.62 13.18 7.32
CA ALA A 292 -20.03 14.20 8.18
C ALA A 292 -19.41 13.61 9.48
N THR A 293 -20.09 12.65 10.10
CA THR A 293 -19.64 11.96 11.33
C THR A 293 -18.36 11.15 11.15
N ALA A 294 -18.11 10.59 9.97
CA ALA A 294 -16.92 9.78 9.69
C ALA A 294 -15.77 10.59 9.04
N ARG A 295 -16.08 11.75 8.42
CA ARG A 295 -15.14 12.51 7.58
C ARG A 295 -14.34 13.57 8.33
N LYS A 296 -14.78 13.98 9.53
CA LYS A 296 -14.24 15.10 10.34
C LYS A 296 -12.82 15.53 9.95
N ARG A 297 -12.71 16.59 9.13
CA ARG A 297 -11.44 17.14 8.62
C ARG A 297 -10.59 17.74 9.73
N LEU A 298 -11.23 18.37 10.72
CA LEU A 298 -10.58 18.96 11.89
C LEU A 298 -11.08 18.28 13.18
N PRO A 299 -10.18 17.95 14.13
CA PRO A 299 -10.57 17.40 15.43
C PRO A 299 -11.26 18.45 16.33
N ASP A 300 -12.41 18.08 16.93
CA ASP A 300 -13.05 18.88 17.97
C ASP A 300 -12.25 18.75 19.27
N SER A 301 -11.62 19.84 19.73
CA SER A 301 -10.72 19.84 20.89
C SER A 301 -10.93 21.02 21.84
N GLY A 302 -12.13 21.62 21.84
CA GLY A 302 -12.50 22.66 22.81
C GLY A 302 -11.87 24.06 22.58
N GLY A 303 -11.46 24.37 21.35
CA GLY A 303 -10.91 25.67 20.95
C GLY A 303 -11.31 26.07 19.53
N ASP A 304 -10.56 26.97 18.89
CA ASP A 304 -10.72 27.33 17.47
C ASP A 304 -9.73 26.52 16.60
N PRO A 305 -10.11 25.32 16.13
CA PRO A 305 -9.23 24.45 15.35
C PRO A 305 -8.84 25.06 14.00
N ILE A 306 -9.65 25.96 13.46
CA ILE A 306 -9.35 26.67 12.21
C ILE A 306 -8.15 27.59 12.44
N ARG A 307 -8.20 28.44 13.48
CA ARG A 307 -7.11 29.36 13.79
C ARG A 307 -5.80 28.63 14.08
N GLN A 308 -5.85 27.56 14.87
CA GLN A 308 -4.65 26.77 15.21
C GLN A 308 -4.07 26.06 13.98
N SER A 309 -4.92 25.46 13.13
CA SER A 309 -4.47 24.84 11.88
C SER A 309 -3.88 25.88 10.93
N ALA A 310 -4.47 27.08 10.83
CA ALA A 310 -3.96 28.18 10.00
C ALA A 310 -2.58 28.67 10.48
N GLN A 311 -2.39 28.84 11.79
CA GLN A 311 -1.10 29.23 12.37
C GLN A 311 0.00 28.21 12.07
N VAL A 312 -0.30 26.91 12.24
CA VAL A 312 0.67 25.84 11.94
C VAL A 312 0.96 25.75 10.44
N ALA A 313 -0.05 25.89 9.58
CA ALA A 313 0.14 25.91 8.14
C ALA A 313 1.04 27.08 7.71
N LEU A 314 0.83 28.28 8.25
CA LEU A 314 1.69 29.44 8.00
C LEU A 314 3.12 29.22 8.51
N ALA A 315 3.28 28.68 9.72
CA ALA A 315 4.60 28.36 10.28
C ALA A 315 5.35 27.33 9.42
N ARG A 316 4.65 26.31 8.90
CA ARG A 316 5.23 25.31 7.98
C ARG A 316 5.68 25.96 6.67
N VAL A 317 4.88 26.84 6.09
CA VAL A 317 5.26 27.55 4.84
C VAL A 317 6.47 28.45 5.09
N GLY A 318 6.49 29.19 6.19
CA GLY A 318 7.65 29.99 6.60
C GLY A 318 8.91 29.15 6.79
N ALA A 319 8.81 28.02 7.50
CA ALA A 319 9.91 27.09 7.69
C ALA A 319 10.38 26.47 6.36
N ALA A 320 9.46 26.06 5.49
CA ALA A 320 9.78 25.54 4.17
C ALA A 320 10.55 26.57 3.32
N LEU A 321 10.13 27.84 3.36
CA LEU A 321 10.80 28.92 2.67
C LEU A 321 12.22 29.14 3.21
N VAL A 322 12.40 29.22 4.52
CA VAL A 322 13.72 29.40 5.15
C VAL A 322 14.66 28.23 4.80
N LEU A 323 14.19 26.98 4.91
CA LEU A 323 14.97 25.79 4.59
C LEU A 323 15.29 25.68 3.09
N ALA A 324 14.37 26.14 2.22
CA ALA A 324 14.61 26.21 0.79
C ALA A 324 15.69 27.24 0.46
N LEU A 325 15.62 28.45 1.04
CA LEU A 325 16.62 29.51 0.86
C LEU A 325 18.00 29.11 1.39
N GLY A 326 18.06 28.31 2.46
CA GLY A 326 19.30 27.76 3.01
C GLY A 326 19.92 26.62 2.20
N ALA A 327 19.22 26.06 1.21
CA ALA A 327 19.71 24.93 0.43
C ALA A 327 20.84 25.33 -0.55
N PRO A 328 21.69 24.38 -0.99
CA PRO A 328 22.68 24.61 -2.05
C PRO A 328 22.03 25.10 -3.35
N ALA A 329 22.73 25.91 -4.14
CA ALA A 329 22.16 26.63 -5.30
C ALA A 329 21.34 25.73 -6.26
N GLY A 330 21.86 24.55 -6.62
CA GLY A 330 21.13 23.62 -7.50
C GLY A 330 19.82 23.08 -6.91
N THR A 331 19.81 22.77 -5.61
CA THR A 331 18.61 22.26 -4.91
C THR A 331 17.64 23.38 -4.53
N ARG A 332 18.17 24.57 -4.22
CA ARG A 332 17.42 25.77 -3.83
C ARG A 332 16.38 26.17 -4.86
N THR A 333 16.77 26.26 -6.13
CA THR A 333 15.85 26.66 -7.21
C THR A 333 14.71 25.66 -7.34
N ALA A 334 15.01 24.36 -7.35
CA ALA A 334 13.99 23.31 -7.41
C ALA A 334 13.01 23.39 -6.23
N LEU A 335 13.52 23.62 -5.01
CA LEU A 335 12.70 23.77 -3.81
C LEU A 335 11.79 25.00 -3.85
N LEU A 336 12.31 26.15 -4.26
CA LEU A 336 11.53 27.39 -4.35
C LEU A 336 10.45 27.29 -5.43
N VAL A 337 10.80 26.78 -6.61
CA VAL A 337 9.84 26.52 -7.69
C VAL A 337 8.78 25.52 -7.25
N GLY A 338 9.18 24.44 -6.59
CA GLY A 338 8.27 23.43 -6.05
C GLY A 338 7.30 24.01 -5.03
N LEU A 339 7.80 24.82 -4.09
CA LEU A 339 6.98 25.50 -3.08
C LEU A 339 5.92 26.39 -3.73
N VAL A 340 6.32 27.24 -4.68
CA VAL A 340 5.39 28.11 -5.41
C VAL A 340 4.38 27.28 -6.22
N ALA A 341 4.84 26.29 -6.97
CA ALA A 341 4.00 25.45 -7.81
C ALA A 341 2.92 24.70 -7.00
N ILE A 342 3.25 24.18 -5.81
CA ILE A 342 2.30 23.49 -4.93
C ILE A 342 1.11 24.41 -4.58
N PHE A 343 1.37 25.65 -4.19
CA PHE A 343 0.33 26.59 -3.79
C PHE A 343 -0.41 27.20 -4.99
N VAL A 344 0.28 27.50 -6.09
CA VAL A 344 -0.36 27.95 -7.33
C VAL A 344 -1.34 26.89 -7.84
N LEU A 345 -0.94 25.61 -7.89
CA LEU A 345 -1.84 24.53 -8.27
C LEU A 345 -3.02 24.38 -7.31
N ALA A 346 -2.81 24.59 -6.01
CA ALA A 346 -3.91 24.56 -5.04
C ALA A 346 -4.93 25.70 -5.29
N VAL A 347 -4.46 26.92 -5.54
CA VAL A 347 -5.33 28.07 -5.86
C VAL A 347 -6.08 27.85 -7.18
N LEU A 348 -5.38 27.41 -8.24
CA LEU A 348 -6.02 27.10 -9.52
C LEU A 348 -7.06 25.99 -9.38
N TYR A 349 -6.77 24.96 -8.58
CA TYR A 349 -7.69 23.86 -8.33
C TYR A 349 -8.96 24.35 -7.63
N GLU A 350 -8.82 25.18 -6.60
CA GLU A 350 -9.98 25.75 -5.89
C GLU A 350 -10.80 26.67 -6.78
N LYS A 351 -10.14 27.45 -7.65
CA LYS A 351 -10.84 28.26 -8.67
C LYS A 351 -11.62 27.37 -9.64
N ALA A 352 -10.98 26.37 -10.22
CA ALA A 352 -11.64 25.44 -11.14
C ALA A 352 -12.82 24.71 -10.46
N ARG A 353 -12.70 24.41 -9.17
CA ARG A 353 -13.78 23.81 -8.38
C ARG A 353 -14.93 24.79 -8.12
N ALA A 354 -14.64 26.05 -7.82
CA ALA A 354 -15.64 27.10 -7.65
C ALA A 354 -16.41 27.37 -8.96
N ASP A 355 -15.71 27.31 -10.09
CA ASP A 355 -16.28 27.46 -11.44
C ASP A 355 -16.99 26.18 -11.93
N ASP A 356 -17.00 25.11 -11.11
CA ASP A 356 -17.49 23.76 -11.45
C ASP A 356 -16.94 23.22 -12.80
N SER A 357 -15.70 23.62 -13.12
CA SER A 357 -14.99 23.23 -14.33
C SER A 357 -14.45 21.81 -14.17
N VAL A 358 -15.18 20.84 -14.72
CA VAL A 358 -14.80 19.41 -14.72
C VAL A 358 -13.38 19.19 -15.25
N ALA A 359 -13.07 19.74 -16.43
CA ALA A 359 -11.75 19.58 -17.05
C ALA A 359 -10.64 20.19 -16.20
N GLY A 360 -10.82 21.42 -15.71
CA GLY A 360 -9.86 22.09 -14.84
C GLY A 360 -9.58 21.30 -13.55
N VAL A 361 -10.63 20.81 -12.88
CA VAL A 361 -10.49 19.98 -11.67
C VAL A 361 -9.70 18.69 -11.96
N ILE A 362 -10.04 17.99 -13.05
CA ILE A 362 -9.37 16.75 -13.45
C ILE A 362 -7.89 16.97 -13.78
N ILE A 363 -7.60 17.96 -14.63
CA ILE A 363 -6.24 18.27 -15.08
C ILE A 363 -5.37 18.71 -13.89
N LEU A 364 -5.85 19.62 -13.05
CA LEU A 364 -5.07 20.18 -11.94
C LEU A 364 -4.75 19.15 -10.87
N VAL A 365 -5.64 18.18 -10.64
CA VAL A 365 -5.34 17.05 -9.75
C VAL A 365 -4.29 16.12 -10.35
N ALA A 366 -4.38 15.83 -11.65
CA ALA A 366 -3.40 14.98 -12.33
C ALA A 366 -1.99 15.59 -12.30
N ILE A 367 -1.85 16.92 -12.45
CA ILE A 367 -0.55 17.62 -12.48
C ILE A 367 0.23 17.50 -11.16
N GLY A 368 -0.45 17.26 -10.03
CA GLY A 368 0.21 17.12 -8.73
C GLY A 368 1.20 15.94 -8.65
N TYR A 369 1.05 14.92 -9.50
CA TYR A 369 1.93 13.75 -9.53
C TYR A 369 3.19 13.96 -10.37
N PRO A 370 3.11 14.44 -11.64
CA PRO A 370 4.26 14.92 -12.40
C PRO A 370 5.09 15.93 -11.64
N LEU A 371 4.46 16.89 -10.95
CA LEU A 371 5.22 17.91 -10.21
C LEU A 371 6.17 17.27 -9.20
N ARG A 372 5.71 16.30 -8.41
CA ARG A 372 6.57 15.58 -7.44
C ARG A 372 7.71 14.86 -8.12
N PHE A 373 7.41 14.12 -9.19
CA PHE A 373 8.40 13.41 -9.98
C PHE A 373 9.47 14.37 -10.54
N CYS A 374 9.05 15.46 -11.18
CA CYS A 374 9.96 16.47 -11.74
C CYS A 374 10.78 17.19 -10.67
N LEU A 375 10.22 17.42 -9.48
CA LEU A 375 10.98 17.96 -8.34
C LEU A 375 12.03 16.95 -7.84
N GLY A 376 11.73 15.66 -7.87
CA GLY A 376 12.70 14.60 -7.62
C GLY A 376 13.88 14.65 -8.59
N LEU A 377 13.57 14.73 -9.89
CA LEU A 377 14.58 14.91 -10.95
C LEU A 377 15.43 16.17 -10.70
N ALA A 378 14.78 17.32 -10.51
CA ALA A 378 15.45 18.60 -10.36
C ALA A 378 16.37 18.63 -9.11
N ILE A 379 15.92 18.07 -7.98
CA ILE A 379 16.72 18.03 -6.74
C ILE A 379 17.94 17.11 -6.88
N ALA A 380 17.83 16.02 -7.65
CA ALA A 380 18.95 15.16 -7.99
C ALA A 380 19.96 15.82 -8.94
N GLY A 381 19.64 16.98 -9.51
CA GLY A 381 20.49 17.66 -10.51
C GLY A 381 20.37 17.03 -11.90
N PHE A 382 19.18 16.55 -12.25
CA PHE A 382 18.90 15.98 -13.58
C PHE A 382 19.23 16.96 -14.70
N ASP A 383 19.94 16.48 -15.72
CA ASP A 383 20.18 17.23 -16.95
C ASP A 383 18.95 17.15 -17.85
N TRP A 384 18.44 18.31 -18.25
CA TRP A 384 17.27 18.44 -19.11
C TRP A 384 17.63 18.44 -20.60
N ALA A 385 18.93 18.49 -20.94
CA ALA A 385 19.44 18.45 -22.31
C ALA A 385 19.49 17.01 -22.88
N ASP A 386 19.83 16.88 -24.17
CA ASP A 386 20.23 15.65 -24.87
C ASP A 386 19.42 14.37 -24.58
N GLY A 387 18.08 14.48 -24.61
CA GLY A 387 17.14 13.38 -24.39
C GLY A 387 16.54 13.34 -22.99
N GLY A 388 17.12 14.07 -22.02
CA GLY A 388 16.61 14.20 -20.66
C GLY A 388 15.19 14.77 -20.61
N LEU A 389 14.87 15.76 -21.46
CA LEU A 389 13.52 16.31 -21.57
C LEU A 389 12.48 15.25 -21.97
N VAL A 390 12.84 14.34 -22.89
CA VAL A 390 11.96 13.26 -23.35
C VAL A 390 11.71 12.27 -22.21
N VAL A 391 12.76 11.88 -21.49
CA VAL A 391 12.67 11.02 -20.29
C VAL A 391 11.79 11.65 -19.22
N ALA A 392 12.00 12.93 -18.93
CA ALA A 392 11.19 13.65 -17.96
C ALA A 392 9.72 13.74 -18.40
N ALA A 393 9.44 13.99 -19.69
CA ALA A 393 8.09 14.05 -20.23
C ALA A 393 7.38 12.69 -20.16
N ILE A 394 8.05 11.61 -20.58
CA ILE A 394 7.52 10.24 -20.48
C ILE A 394 7.22 9.90 -19.03
N GLY A 395 8.16 10.16 -18.13
CA GLY A 395 8.00 9.90 -16.69
C GLY A 395 6.88 10.73 -16.08
N ALA A 396 6.79 12.03 -16.40
CA ALA A 396 5.72 12.91 -15.96
C ALA A 396 4.35 12.35 -16.36
N VAL A 397 4.15 11.99 -17.62
CA VAL A 397 2.86 11.45 -18.09
C VAL A 397 2.58 10.07 -17.49
N ALA A 398 3.59 9.20 -17.34
CA ALA A 398 3.45 7.92 -16.66
C ALA A 398 2.96 8.11 -15.22
N PHE A 399 3.60 9.00 -14.45
CA PHE A 399 3.24 9.26 -13.06
C PHE A 399 1.92 10.02 -12.89
N ALA A 400 1.53 10.88 -13.84
CA ALA A 400 0.16 11.41 -13.92
C ALA A 400 -0.86 10.27 -14.06
N ALA A 401 -0.59 9.32 -14.95
CA ALA A 401 -1.48 8.20 -15.20
C ALA A 401 -1.57 7.25 -13.99
N VAL A 402 -0.46 6.99 -13.31
CA VAL A 402 -0.39 6.29 -12.00
C VAL A 402 -1.23 7.02 -10.95
N GLY A 403 -1.05 8.34 -10.83
CA GLY A 403 -1.82 9.16 -9.90
C GLY A 403 -3.32 9.12 -10.17
N TRP A 404 -3.70 9.16 -11.45
CA TRP A 404 -5.10 9.16 -11.86
C TRP A 404 -5.77 7.80 -11.73
N SER A 405 -5.05 6.69 -11.92
CA SER A 405 -5.59 5.35 -11.67
C SER A 405 -6.02 5.17 -10.20
N THR A 406 -5.29 5.80 -9.26
CA THR A 406 -5.64 5.77 -7.83
C THR A 406 -6.72 6.79 -7.47
N VAL A 407 -6.53 8.08 -7.80
CA VAL A 407 -7.49 9.13 -7.40
C VAL A 407 -8.81 9.03 -8.15
N GLY A 408 -8.77 8.80 -9.46
CA GLY A 408 -9.99 8.67 -10.26
C GLY A 408 -10.88 7.55 -9.73
N LEU A 409 -10.28 6.47 -9.20
CA LEU A 409 -11.01 5.39 -8.58
C LEU A 409 -11.62 5.78 -7.21
N THR A 410 -10.87 6.48 -6.35
CA THR A 410 -11.42 6.99 -5.08
C THR A 410 -12.58 7.97 -5.29
N TRP A 411 -12.50 8.81 -6.31
CA TRP A 411 -13.53 9.79 -6.62
C TRP A 411 -14.75 9.15 -7.29
N ALA A 412 -14.56 8.13 -8.13
CA ALA A 412 -15.69 7.35 -8.67
C ALA A 412 -16.50 6.68 -7.54
N LEU A 413 -15.82 6.19 -6.51
CA LEU A 413 -16.47 5.65 -5.31
C LEU A 413 -17.16 6.71 -4.46
N GLU A 414 -16.51 7.85 -4.24
CA GLU A 414 -17.12 8.97 -3.53
C GLU A 414 -18.39 9.41 -4.25
N ALA A 415 -18.38 9.45 -5.59
CA ALA A 415 -19.56 9.73 -6.38
C ALA A 415 -20.67 8.68 -6.21
N GLU A 416 -20.33 7.39 -6.16
CA GLU A 416 -21.30 6.31 -5.91
C GLU A 416 -21.96 6.42 -4.53
N ALA A 417 -21.17 6.75 -3.50
CA ALA A 417 -21.65 6.96 -2.13
C ALA A 417 -22.42 8.28 -1.93
N THR A 418 -22.25 9.26 -2.83
CA THR A 418 -22.93 10.55 -2.76
C THR A 418 -24.31 10.48 -3.42
N PRO A 419 -25.38 10.97 -2.76
CA PRO A 419 -26.71 11.08 -3.38
C PRO A 419 -26.65 11.88 -4.68
N GLN A 420 -27.37 11.45 -5.72
CA GLN A 420 -27.29 12.06 -7.05
C GLN A 420 -27.53 13.58 -7.04
N ALA A 421 -28.50 14.06 -6.25
CA ALA A 421 -28.82 15.48 -6.12
C ALA A 421 -27.70 16.33 -5.49
N SER A 422 -26.71 15.72 -4.85
CA SER A 422 -25.60 16.38 -4.17
C SER A 422 -24.24 16.14 -4.83
N ARG A 423 -24.20 15.46 -5.99
CA ARG A 423 -22.95 15.21 -6.73
C ARG A 423 -22.52 16.46 -7.48
N SER A 424 -21.24 16.82 -7.35
CA SER A 424 -20.62 17.80 -8.24
C SER A 424 -20.51 17.26 -9.67
N ARG A 425 -20.41 18.13 -10.67
CA ARG A 425 -20.30 17.71 -12.08
C ARG A 425 -19.08 16.84 -12.35
N HIS A 426 -17.96 17.08 -11.67
CA HIS A 426 -16.76 16.26 -11.83
C HIS A 426 -16.92 14.85 -11.24
N LEU A 427 -17.61 14.71 -10.12
CA LEU A 427 -17.94 13.40 -9.54
C LEU A 427 -18.92 12.65 -10.45
N GLU A 428 -19.92 13.34 -10.98
CA GLU A 428 -20.85 12.75 -11.95
C GLU A 428 -20.14 12.31 -13.24
N PHE A 429 -19.25 13.14 -13.78
CA PHE A 429 -18.44 12.78 -14.93
C PHE A 429 -17.64 11.49 -14.66
N LEU A 430 -16.97 11.39 -13.51
CA LEU A 430 -16.19 10.20 -13.17
C LEU A 430 -17.04 8.96 -12.94
N TRP A 431 -18.19 9.10 -12.28
CA TRP A 431 -19.13 7.99 -12.08
C TRP A 431 -19.64 7.44 -13.41
N ARG A 432 -20.06 8.33 -14.34
CA ARG A 432 -20.50 7.96 -15.69
C ARG A 432 -19.38 7.29 -16.50
N ASN A 433 -18.18 7.86 -16.46
CA ASN A 433 -17.03 7.34 -17.22
C ASN A 433 -16.47 6.04 -16.62
N ALA A 434 -16.59 5.84 -15.31
CA ALA A 434 -16.30 4.55 -14.68
C ALA A 434 -17.29 3.47 -15.13
N GLY A 435 -18.43 3.85 -15.71
CA GLY A 435 -19.49 2.94 -16.12
C GLY A 435 -20.34 2.44 -14.96
N LEU A 436 -20.30 3.14 -13.83
CA LEU A 436 -21.15 2.85 -12.69
C LEU A 436 -22.55 3.34 -13.04
N GLY A 437 -23.52 2.42 -13.11
CA GLY A 437 -24.94 2.72 -13.36
C GLY A 437 -25.73 2.83 -12.05
N PRO A 438 -27.00 3.28 -12.10
CA PRO A 438 -27.89 3.26 -10.94
C PRO A 438 -28.16 1.80 -10.56
N GLY A 439 -27.39 1.28 -9.62
CA GLY A 439 -27.56 -0.06 -9.03
C GLY A 439 -27.61 0.06 -7.51
N PRO A 440 -28.07 -1.00 -6.81
CA PRO A 440 -28.13 -0.99 -5.35
C PRO A 440 -26.74 -0.65 -4.77
N THR A 441 -26.74 0.30 -3.83
CA THR A 441 -25.58 0.87 -3.11
C THR A 441 -24.83 -0.17 -2.27
N ALA A 442 -25.46 -1.31 -1.97
CA ALA A 442 -24.87 -2.50 -1.36
C ALA A 442 -24.31 -3.49 -2.41
N GLY A 443 -23.71 -2.98 -3.48
CA GLY A 443 -23.25 -3.77 -4.62
C GLY A 443 -21.88 -4.45 -4.41
N PRO A 444 -21.57 -5.51 -5.20
CA PRO A 444 -20.28 -6.21 -5.17
C PRO A 444 -19.10 -5.28 -5.48
N PRO A 445 -17.84 -5.68 -5.20
CA PRO A 445 -16.65 -4.87 -5.44
C PRO A 445 -16.62 -4.26 -6.85
N LEU A 446 -16.31 -2.96 -6.91
CA LEU A 446 -16.12 -2.09 -8.08
C LEU A 446 -15.56 -2.79 -9.33
N ALA A 447 -14.60 -3.69 -9.13
CA ALA A 447 -13.99 -4.49 -10.19
C ALA A 447 -15.02 -5.13 -11.15
N ARG A 448 -16.19 -5.55 -10.63
CA ARG A 448 -17.24 -6.22 -11.41
C ARG A 448 -18.15 -5.27 -12.19
N ARG A 449 -18.16 -3.97 -11.85
CA ARG A 449 -19.07 -2.97 -12.45
C ARG A 449 -18.35 -1.93 -13.31
N MET A 450 -17.05 -1.70 -13.08
CA MET A 450 -16.29 -0.75 -13.89
C MET A 450 -16.10 -1.23 -15.33
N ARG A 451 -16.38 -0.34 -16.28
CA ARG A 451 -16.08 -0.57 -17.69
C ARG A 451 -14.58 -0.81 -17.90
N PRO A 452 -14.18 -1.69 -18.82
CA PRO A 452 -12.77 -1.82 -19.21
C PRO A 452 -12.15 -0.48 -19.60
N VAL A 453 -12.88 0.32 -20.37
CA VAL A 453 -12.47 1.67 -20.82
C VAL A 453 -12.67 2.77 -19.76
N ALA A 454 -12.94 2.41 -18.51
CA ALA A 454 -13.03 3.38 -17.44
C ALA A 454 -11.73 4.17 -17.31
N VAL A 455 -11.86 5.46 -17.01
CA VAL A 455 -10.73 6.39 -16.92
C VAL A 455 -9.58 5.89 -16.01
N PRO A 456 -9.83 5.31 -14.81
CA PRO A 456 -8.76 4.73 -13.99
C PRO A 456 -8.04 3.55 -14.66
N ASN A 457 -8.75 2.73 -15.44
CA ASN A 457 -8.16 1.60 -16.16
C ASN A 457 -7.30 2.09 -17.34
N LEU A 458 -7.79 3.07 -18.11
CA LEU A 458 -7.01 3.69 -19.19
C LEU A 458 -5.75 4.37 -18.65
N ALA A 459 -5.86 5.02 -17.49
CA ALA A 459 -4.72 5.61 -16.80
C ALA A 459 -3.72 4.55 -16.36
N GLN A 460 -4.17 3.42 -15.79
CA GLN A 460 -3.28 2.31 -15.46
C GLN A 460 -2.56 1.74 -16.69
N PHE A 461 -3.30 1.53 -17.78
CA PHE A 461 -2.72 1.06 -19.04
C PHE A 461 -1.63 2.02 -19.56
N THR A 462 -1.96 3.31 -19.59
CA THR A 462 -1.05 4.38 -20.01
C THR A 462 0.21 4.42 -19.12
N ALA A 463 0.04 4.28 -17.80
CA ALA A 463 1.14 4.18 -16.85
C ALA A 463 2.07 3.00 -17.14
N CYS A 464 1.52 1.82 -17.44
CA CYS A 464 2.35 0.64 -17.76
C CYS A 464 3.15 0.83 -19.05
N VAL A 465 2.52 1.36 -20.10
CA VAL A 465 3.17 1.62 -21.40
C VAL A 465 4.29 2.65 -21.24
N LEU A 466 3.96 3.83 -20.72
CA LEU A 466 4.92 4.93 -20.56
C LEU A 466 5.98 4.61 -19.52
N GLY A 467 5.61 3.85 -18.49
CA GLY A 467 6.52 3.36 -17.49
C GLY A 467 7.60 2.48 -18.06
N THR A 468 7.20 1.53 -18.90
CA THR A 468 8.14 0.65 -19.58
C THR A 468 9.02 1.46 -20.54
N LEU A 469 8.45 2.40 -21.31
CA LEU A 469 9.22 3.33 -22.16
C LEU A 469 10.24 4.16 -21.35
N LEU A 470 9.86 4.62 -20.16
CA LEU A 470 10.77 5.34 -19.28
C LEU A 470 11.97 4.46 -18.90
N GLY A 471 11.73 3.20 -18.56
CA GLY A 471 12.83 2.29 -18.23
C GLY A 471 13.73 1.96 -19.40
N THR A 472 13.18 1.85 -20.60
CA THR A 472 13.99 1.57 -21.78
C THR A 472 14.91 2.75 -22.08
N GLU A 473 14.40 3.98 -22.01
CA GLU A 473 15.20 5.20 -22.17
C GLU A 473 16.26 5.36 -21.07
N VAL A 474 15.97 4.92 -19.84
CA VAL A 474 16.94 4.93 -18.72
C VAL A 474 18.06 3.88 -18.89
N VAL A 475 17.84 2.84 -19.69
CA VAL A 475 18.73 1.66 -19.74
C VAL A 475 19.73 1.68 -20.89
N ARG A 476 19.38 2.15 -22.10
CA ARG A 476 20.34 2.37 -23.22
C ARG A 476 19.65 3.01 -24.45
N ARG A 477 20.42 3.77 -25.23
CA ARG A 477 20.01 4.55 -26.44
C ARG A 477 19.69 3.71 -27.69
N ASP A 478 20.02 2.42 -27.73
CA ASP A 478 19.87 1.59 -28.92
C ASP A 478 18.65 0.65 -28.81
N TRP A 479 17.60 0.98 -29.54
CA TRP A 479 16.34 0.24 -29.56
C TRP A 479 16.52 -1.13 -30.22
N SER A 480 16.33 -2.22 -29.46
CA SER A 480 16.14 -3.55 -30.06
C SER A 480 14.65 -3.85 -30.23
N TRP A 481 14.28 -4.47 -31.35
CA TRP A 481 12.91 -4.92 -31.65
C TRP A 481 12.32 -5.83 -30.56
N LEU A 482 13.18 -6.49 -29.77
CA LEU A 482 12.80 -7.33 -28.64
C LEU A 482 12.15 -6.53 -27.51
N VAL A 483 12.67 -5.32 -27.22
CA VAL A 483 12.11 -4.41 -26.21
C VAL A 483 10.73 -3.90 -26.64
N ILE A 484 10.56 -3.60 -27.93
CA ILE A 484 9.26 -3.23 -28.52
C ILE A 484 8.26 -4.39 -28.42
N ALA A 485 8.69 -5.62 -28.68
CA ALA A 485 7.84 -6.80 -28.52
C ALA A 485 7.44 -7.02 -27.05
N MET A 486 8.36 -6.81 -26.11
CA MET A 486 8.11 -6.90 -24.66
C MET A 486 7.13 -5.81 -24.16
N LEU A 487 7.26 -4.58 -24.69
CA LEU A 487 6.32 -3.49 -24.49
C LEU A 487 4.91 -3.85 -24.98
N ALA A 488 4.81 -4.39 -26.20
CA ALA A 488 3.55 -4.83 -26.79
C ALA A 488 2.90 -5.96 -25.98
N VAL A 489 3.68 -6.93 -25.49
CA VAL A 489 3.18 -8.03 -24.65
C VAL A 489 2.69 -7.53 -23.29
N THR A 490 3.40 -6.60 -22.64
CA THR A 490 3.00 -6.03 -21.34
C THR A 490 1.72 -5.19 -21.47
N ALA A 491 1.66 -4.38 -22.53
CA ALA A 491 0.49 -3.59 -22.87
C ALA A 491 -0.72 -4.48 -23.19
N ALA A 492 -0.53 -5.48 -24.06
CA ALA A 492 -1.57 -6.45 -24.41
C ALA A 492 -2.04 -7.23 -23.18
N ALA A 493 -1.12 -7.73 -22.34
CA ALA A 493 -1.46 -8.41 -21.10
C ALA A 493 -2.33 -7.50 -20.21
N THR A 494 -1.92 -6.25 -19.99
CA THR A 494 -2.67 -5.25 -19.20
C THR A 494 -4.07 -4.98 -19.78
N LEU A 495 -4.19 -4.83 -21.11
CA LEU A 495 -5.48 -4.68 -21.80
C LEU A 495 -6.37 -5.91 -21.64
N LEU A 496 -5.80 -7.12 -21.70
CA LEU A 496 -6.55 -8.35 -21.47
C LEU A 496 -7.10 -8.42 -20.04
N LEU A 497 -6.34 -7.97 -19.03
CA LEU A 497 -6.83 -7.95 -17.63
C LEU A 497 -7.95 -6.93 -17.44
N ILE A 498 -7.81 -5.77 -18.07
CA ILE A 498 -8.79 -4.69 -17.99
C ILE A 498 -10.08 -5.09 -18.74
N GLY A 499 -9.92 -5.65 -19.93
CA GLY A 499 -10.96 -6.01 -20.90
C GLY A 499 -11.88 -7.13 -20.43
N PHE A 500 -11.30 -8.25 -20.00
CA PHE A 500 -12.08 -9.47 -19.85
C PHE A 500 -12.71 -9.66 -18.46
N GLY A 501 -12.47 -8.75 -17.49
CA GLY A 501 -13.01 -8.89 -16.13
C GLY A 501 -12.69 -10.26 -15.49
N ILE A 502 -11.60 -10.91 -15.93
CA ILE A 502 -11.33 -12.34 -15.68
C ILE A 502 -11.01 -12.55 -14.20
N ARG A 503 -11.54 -13.66 -13.67
CA ARG A 503 -11.37 -14.17 -12.30
C ARG A 503 -9.97 -13.87 -11.74
N LYS A 504 -9.97 -13.27 -10.55
CA LYS A 504 -8.86 -12.66 -9.80
C LYS A 504 -7.52 -13.44 -9.81
N THR A 505 -7.54 -14.75 -9.94
CA THR A 505 -6.41 -15.66 -9.66
C THR A 505 -5.47 -15.86 -10.85
N LEU A 506 -6.01 -16.21 -12.01
CA LEU A 506 -5.18 -16.55 -13.18
C LEU A 506 -4.51 -15.29 -13.73
N THR A 507 -5.25 -14.18 -13.70
CA THR A 507 -4.86 -12.85 -14.16
C THR A 507 -3.64 -12.31 -13.39
N GLY A 508 -3.67 -12.35 -12.05
CA GLY A 508 -2.56 -11.87 -11.22
C GLY A 508 -1.29 -12.72 -11.35
N VAL A 509 -1.46 -14.04 -11.47
CA VAL A 509 -0.34 -14.97 -11.66
C VAL A 509 0.28 -14.80 -13.04
N VAL A 510 -0.53 -14.78 -14.11
CA VAL A 510 -0.03 -14.61 -15.48
C VAL A 510 0.69 -13.27 -15.64
N VAL A 511 0.19 -12.21 -15.02
CA VAL A 511 0.79 -10.86 -15.09
C VAL A 511 2.03 -10.76 -14.24
N GLY A 512 2.00 -11.31 -13.01
CA GLY A 512 3.17 -11.41 -12.18
C GLY A 512 4.28 -12.19 -12.89
N CYS A 513 3.99 -13.38 -13.42
CA CYS A 513 4.92 -14.18 -14.20
C CYS A 513 5.40 -13.45 -15.47
N ALA A 514 4.52 -12.79 -16.22
CA ALA A 514 4.91 -12.01 -17.39
C ALA A 514 5.86 -10.87 -17.02
N LEU A 515 5.49 -10.00 -16.07
CA LEU A 515 6.31 -8.86 -15.63
C LEU A 515 7.66 -9.27 -15.06
N VAL A 516 7.69 -10.39 -14.34
CA VAL A 516 8.90 -10.97 -13.76
C VAL A 516 9.78 -11.57 -14.87
N SER A 517 9.20 -12.27 -15.84
CA SER A 517 9.92 -12.83 -17.00
C SER A 517 10.46 -11.70 -17.86
N LEU A 518 9.68 -10.63 -18.04
CA LEU A 518 10.07 -9.42 -18.75
C LEU A 518 11.21 -8.71 -18.02
N SER A 519 11.14 -8.57 -16.69
CA SER A 519 12.23 -8.00 -15.89
C SER A 519 13.52 -8.82 -16.02
N GLY A 520 13.41 -10.16 -15.93
CA GLY A 520 14.55 -11.06 -16.09
C GLY A 520 15.17 -11.02 -17.49
N LEU A 521 14.33 -10.97 -18.53
CA LEU A 521 14.75 -10.83 -19.93
C LEU A 521 15.39 -9.45 -20.20
N SER A 522 14.84 -8.37 -19.63
CA SER A 522 15.41 -7.03 -19.73
C SER A 522 16.79 -6.96 -19.09
N VAL A 523 16.98 -7.56 -17.91
CA VAL A 523 18.31 -7.69 -17.26
C VAL A 523 19.25 -8.55 -18.09
N TRP A 524 18.76 -9.67 -18.62
CA TRP A 524 19.55 -10.59 -19.44
C TRP A 524 20.08 -9.92 -20.70
N TYR A 525 19.23 -9.18 -21.42
CA TYR A 525 19.55 -8.62 -22.72
C TYR A 525 20.33 -7.31 -22.65
N SER A 526 20.01 -6.44 -21.68
CA SER A 526 20.69 -5.15 -21.57
C SER A 526 22.08 -5.23 -20.94
N GLU A 527 22.45 -6.40 -20.41
CA GLU A 527 23.61 -6.60 -19.52
C GLU A 527 23.61 -5.64 -18.32
N SER A 528 22.48 -5.01 -18.05
CA SER A 528 22.31 -3.98 -17.04
C SER A 528 21.17 -4.38 -16.11
N TRP A 529 21.52 -4.63 -14.85
CA TRP A 529 20.55 -4.87 -13.79
C TRP A 529 19.54 -3.70 -13.66
N ARG A 530 19.91 -2.49 -14.10
CA ARG A 530 19.03 -1.30 -14.09
C ARG A 530 17.77 -1.53 -14.92
N ALA A 531 17.85 -2.38 -15.94
CA ALA A 531 16.73 -2.71 -16.82
C ALA A 531 15.62 -3.52 -16.17
N GLY A 532 15.93 -4.24 -15.09
CA GLY A 532 14.92 -5.00 -14.35
C GLY A 532 14.03 -4.12 -13.46
N TRP A 533 14.51 -2.94 -13.04
CA TRP A 533 13.82 -2.14 -12.02
C TRP A 533 12.51 -1.54 -12.50
N VAL A 534 12.46 -1.13 -13.77
CA VAL A 534 11.29 -0.48 -14.31
C VAL A 534 10.10 -1.44 -14.44
N PRO A 535 10.19 -2.57 -15.17
CA PRO A 535 9.10 -3.53 -15.22
C PRO A 535 8.69 -4.06 -13.84
N LEU A 536 9.63 -4.14 -12.89
CA LEU A 536 9.35 -4.56 -11.51
C LEU A 536 8.61 -3.47 -10.71
N PHE A 537 9.00 -2.20 -10.81
CA PHE A 537 8.31 -1.07 -10.20
C PHE A 537 6.87 -0.94 -10.73
N PHE A 538 6.70 -1.00 -12.06
CA PHE A 538 5.37 -0.96 -12.69
C PHE A 538 4.56 -2.22 -12.40
N GLY A 539 5.22 -3.36 -12.18
CA GLY A 539 4.57 -4.58 -11.75
C GLY A 539 4.02 -4.51 -10.33
N VAL A 540 4.79 -3.97 -9.39
CA VAL A 540 4.32 -3.69 -8.02
C VAL A 540 3.15 -2.72 -8.05
N PHE A 541 3.24 -1.67 -8.87
CA PHE A 541 2.16 -0.69 -8.99
C PHE A 541 0.89 -1.29 -9.64
N THR A 542 1.04 -2.16 -10.64
CA THR A 542 -0.06 -2.89 -11.26
C THR A 542 -0.72 -3.85 -10.28
N ALA A 543 0.08 -4.58 -9.49
CA ALA A 543 -0.44 -5.44 -8.42
C ALA A 543 -1.19 -4.61 -7.36
N PHE A 544 -0.66 -3.46 -6.97
CA PHE A 544 -1.33 -2.53 -6.06
C PHE A 544 -2.67 -2.04 -6.64
N TYR A 545 -2.70 -1.62 -7.92
CA TYR A 545 -3.92 -1.18 -8.59
C TYR A 545 -4.97 -2.30 -8.68
N LEU A 546 -4.57 -3.52 -9.04
CA LEU A 546 -5.46 -4.68 -9.11
C LEU A 546 -6.02 -5.03 -7.71
N GLY A 547 -5.18 -4.97 -6.68
CA GLY A 547 -5.58 -5.11 -5.29
C GLY A 547 -6.60 -4.04 -4.89
N PHE A 548 -6.31 -2.77 -5.17
CA PHE A 548 -7.14 -1.61 -4.86
C PHE A 548 -8.49 -1.66 -5.59
N ARG A 549 -8.52 -1.99 -6.89
CA ARG A 549 -9.73 -2.17 -7.70
C ARG A 549 -10.64 -3.28 -7.15
N SER A 550 -10.08 -4.24 -6.43
CA SER A 550 -10.82 -5.35 -5.85
C SER A 550 -11.48 -5.06 -4.49
N GLN A 551 -11.20 -3.90 -3.88
CA GLN A 551 -11.73 -3.48 -2.57
C GLN A 551 -13.07 -2.73 -2.70
N THR A 552 -13.84 -2.73 -1.61
CA THR A 552 -15.02 -1.85 -1.42
C THR A 552 -14.58 -0.48 -0.88
N TYR A 553 -15.43 0.56 -0.99
CA TYR A 553 -15.12 1.89 -0.45
C TYR A 553 -14.82 1.87 1.05
N ALA A 554 -15.58 1.08 1.82
CA ALA A 554 -15.33 0.88 3.25
C ALA A 554 -13.94 0.26 3.50
N GLY A 555 -13.59 -0.80 2.75
CA GLY A 555 -12.28 -1.46 2.84
C GLY A 555 -11.12 -0.54 2.46
N LEU A 556 -11.31 0.41 1.55
CA LEU A 556 -10.30 1.40 1.19
C LEU A 556 -10.05 2.44 2.27
N SER A 557 -11.09 2.82 3.03
CA SER A 557 -10.96 3.82 4.10
C SER A 557 -10.21 3.28 5.32
N THR A 558 -10.29 1.96 5.57
CA THR A 558 -9.58 1.31 6.67
C THR A 558 -8.22 0.77 6.25
N ALA A 559 -8.02 0.39 4.98
CA ALA A 559 -6.77 -0.25 4.54
C ALA A 559 -5.47 0.45 4.98
N PRO A 560 -5.29 1.79 4.85
CA PRO A 560 -4.08 2.45 5.33
C PRO A 560 -3.98 2.50 6.85
N LYS A 561 -5.11 2.63 7.55
CA LYS A 561 -5.17 2.62 9.02
C LYS A 561 -4.88 1.22 9.55
N ASP A 562 -5.37 0.18 8.88
CA ASP A 562 -5.12 -1.22 9.22
C ASP A 562 -3.64 -1.54 8.98
N MET A 563 -3.07 -1.10 7.85
CA MET A 563 -1.63 -1.23 7.58
C MET A 563 -0.77 -0.50 8.63
N LEU A 564 -1.12 0.74 8.99
CA LEU A 564 -0.38 1.54 9.97
C LEU A 564 -0.59 1.07 11.42
N ALA A 565 -1.80 0.63 11.78
CA ALA A 565 -2.11 0.08 13.10
C ALA A 565 -1.38 -1.25 13.31
N ASN A 566 -1.29 -2.07 12.26
CA ASN A 566 -0.49 -3.28 12.27
C ASN A 566 1.00 -2.93 12.44
N ALA A 567 1.51 -1.92 11.73
CA ALA A 567 2.90 -1.46 11.89
C ALA A 567 3.20 -0.82 13.27
N LYS A 568 2.27 -0.07 13.86
CA LYS A 568 2.42 0.54 15.20
C LYS A 568 2.28 -0.46 16.33
N SER A 569 1.35 -1.40 16.21
CA SER A 569 1.20 -2.52 17.16
C SER A 569 2.50 -3.32 17.23
N LEU A 570 3.18 -3.46 16.08
CA LEU A 570 4.48 -4.08 15.96
C LEU A 570 5.58 -3.28 16.68
N ALA A 571 5.68 -1.98 16.43
CA ALA A 571 6.68 -1.12 17.06
C ALA A 571 6.50 -1.03 18.59
N GLY A 572 5.26 -0.93 19.08
CA GLY A 572 4.97 -0.90 20.51
C GLY A 572 5.24 -2.22 21.22
N ALA A 573 5.00 -3.36 20.55
CA ALA A 573 5.38 -4.67 21.08
C ALA A 573 6.90 -4.81 21.21
N VAL A 574 7.66 -4.28 20.25
CA VAL A 574 9.13 -4.24 20.27
C VAL A 574 9.65 -3.34 21.40
N GLU A 575 9.09 -2.13 21.56
CA GLU A 575 9.53 -1.19 22.59
C GLU A 575 9.24 -1.70 24.02
N THR A 576 8.06 -2.31 24.23
CA THR A 576 7.68 -2.88 25.54
C THR A 576 8.60 -4.03 25.93
N TRP A 577 8.98 -4.85 24.94
CA TRP A 577 9.93 -5.95 25.14
C TRP A 577 11.33 -5.43 25.52
N PHE A 578 11.81 -4.39 24.85
CA PHE A 578 13.11 -3.75 25.18
C PHE A 578 13.12 -3.12 26.58
N LYS A 579 12.03 -2.48 27.00
CA LYS A 579 11.97 -1.75 28.28
C LYS A 579 11.80 -2.65 29.48
N GLN A 580 11.04 -3.73 29.34
CA GLN A 580 10.67 -4.56 30.49
C GLN A 580 11.64 -5.72 30.71
N GLY A 581 12.43 -6.10 29.69
CA GLY A 581 13.39 -7.22 29.77
C GLY A 581 12.78 -8.56 30.19
N LYS A 582 11.46 -8.60 30.37
CA LYS A 582 10.64 -9.69 30.88
C LYS A 582 9.23 -9.53 30.32
N PRO A 583 8.57 -10.63 29.94
CA PRO A 583 7.18 -10.61 29.52
C PRO A 583 6.26 -10.09 30.64
N PRO A 584 5.12 -9.45 30.32
CA PRO A 584 4.14 -9.04 31.32
C PRO A 584 3.73 -10.24 32.15
N SER A 585 3.93 -10.16 33.47
CA SER A 585 3.56 -11.21 34.42
C SER A 585 2.06 -11.45 34.34
N GLN A 586 1.69 -12.73 34.21
CA GLN A 586 0.30 -13.19 34.20
C GLN A 586 -0.47 -12.57 35.38
N PRO A 587 -1.72 -12.11 35.18
CA PRO A 587 -2.58 -11.76 36.31
C PRO A 587 -2.74 -13.00 37.21
N PRO A 588 -2.80 -12.83 38.55
CA PRO A 588 -2.90 -13.94 39.48
C PRO A 588 -4.16 -14.76 39.17
N GLN A 589 -3.98 -16.06 38.97
CA GLN A 589 -5.10 -16.97 38.77
C GLN A 589 -5.98 -16.96 40.03
N PRO A 590 -7.32 -16.83 39.89
CA PRO A 590 -8.21 -16.99 41.02
C PRO A 590 -8.15 -18.43 41.53
N ASN A 591 -7.90 -18.58 42.85
CA ASN A 591 -7.84 -19.86 43.54
C ASN A 591 -9.12 -20.67 43.29
N THR A 592 -8.97 -21.82 42.63
CA THR A 592 -10.02 -22.83 42.48
C THR A 592 -10.29 -23.50 43.85
N PRO A 593 -11.54 -23.59 44.31
CA PRO A 593 -11.87 -24.36 45.50
C PRO A 593 -11.67 -25.86 45.24
N ALA A 594 -11.13 -26.57 46.23
CA ALA A 594 -11.07 -28.03 46.23
C ALA A 594 -12.51 -28.60 46.22
N ALA A 595 -12.78 -29.53 45.30
CA ALA A 595 -14.05 -30.24 45.22
C ALA A 595 -14.06 -31.43 46.21
N PRO A 596 -15.22 -31.75 46.82
CA PRO A 596 -15.39 -32.89 47.73
C PRO A 596 -15.31 -34.25 47.03
#